data_AF-A0A972REC3-F1
#
_entry.id   AF-A0A972REC3-F1
#
_cell.length_a   1.000
_cell.length_b   1.000
_cell.length_c   1.000
_cell.angle_alpha   90.00
_cell.angle_beta   90.00
_cell.angle_gamma   90.00
#
_symmetry.space_group_name_H-M   'P 1'
#
loop_
_entity.id
_entity.type
_entity.pdbx_description
1 polymer ?
#
loop_
_entity_poly.entity_id
_entity_poly.type
_entity_poly.pdbx_seq_one_letter_code
_entity_poly.pdbx_strand_id
1 'polypeptide(L)'
;MHNRKSKLLMVLAAMILFLCPVYLAIAGTYRNSAHGNTTYGVNRTSISSMGYSRGNCTHCHEPHASINGSEPAPASGSPSNFALFYDNYISQTDGICYQCHTDTGSYQSGGLVNRSYSFRAGGWTSDTLNDILEAFSFTSPGSSHNLDDIKTFIAGKWNYTTDDNPCLACHNPHAATGDPANQPNSPKTSSNRGYPISRPSQHSRDNNAWGVWGDGAGEKMSDYTANYQAPYRFNSTSTYEPDGSTTQDGSNLTDMVSFCTDCHNTTNTIYSTTLGRNLRSIDWANEKHGLADGTTAVSTDNPYGSVIGKVLACTDCHEPHGSPNQVLLRPEVNGDILTGNITTITSSDCTAPYSDNNKEIGYLCQRCHKDDYDFNTSCQKNRWYYVHHSSTSGDPPYSAWRCWSCHYSGGGPPSCNASVTANNCNCCHYHGSSADGRKTF
;
A
#
# COMPACT_ATOMS: atom_id res chain seq x y z
N MET A 1 -15.03 -3.71 72.98
CA MET A 1 -14.76 -4.71 71.92
C MET A 1 -15.10 -4.23 70.49
N HIS A 2 -15.96 -3.23 70.28
CA HIS A 2 -16.30 -2.72 68.94
C HIS A 2 -15.14 -2.05 68.18
N ASN A 3 -14.21 -1.39 68.87
CA ASN A 3 -13.15 -0.57 68.25
C ASN A 3 -11.92 -1.37 67.74
N ARG A 4 -11.84 -2.67 68.04
CA ARG A 4 -10.76 -3.56 67.53
C ARG A 4 -11.12 -4.21 66.21
N LYS A 5 -12.41 -4.49 65.96
CA LYS A 5 -12.89 -5.10 64.71
C LYS A 5 -12.80 -4.14 63.52
N SER A 6 -13.11 -2.86 63.73
CA SER A 6 -13.01 -1.80 62.71
C SER A 6 -11.57 -1.50 62.29
N LYS A 7 -10.60 -1.53 63.22
CA LYS A 7 -9.17 -1.38 62.91
C LYS A 7 -8.61 -2.59 62.15
N LEU A 8 -9.04 -3.81 62.52
CA LEU A 8 -8.63 -5.03 61.82
C LEU A 8 -9.18 -5.08 60.38
N LEU A 9 -10.42 -4.63 60.16
CA LEU A 9 -11.00 -4.52 58.82
C LEU A 9 -10.29 -3.48 57.94
N MET A 10 -9.91 -2.32 58.49
CA MET A 10 -9.13 -1.31 57.74
C MET A 10 -7.74 -1.82 57.37
N VAL A 11 -7.07 -2.55 58.26
CA VAL A 11 -5.75 -3.14 57.97
C VAL A 11 -5.85 -4.26 56.94
N LEU A 12 -6.89 -5.10 57.00
CA LEU A 12 -7.14 -6.12 55.97
C LEU A 12 -7.49 -5.51 54.61
N ALA A 13 -8.31 -4.45 54.58
CA ALA A 13 -8.64 -3.74 53.33
C ALA A 13 -7.40 -3.08 52.72
N ALA A 14 -6.55 -2.45 53.53
CA ALA A 14 -5.27 -1.89 53.08
C ALA A 14 -4.30 -2.98 52.58
N MET A 15 -4.22 -4.13 53.26
CA MET A 15 -3.42 -5.27 52.79
C MET A 15 -3.96 -5.88 51.50
N ILE A 16 -5.28 -5.97 51.30
CA ILE A 16 -5.88 -6.45 50.05
C ILE A 16 -5.59 -5.49 48.88
N LEU A 17 -5.56 -4.17 49.14
CA LEU A 17 -5.13 -3.17 48.15
C LEU A 17 -3.62 -3.24 47.83
N PHE A 18 -2.78 -3.63 48.78
CA PHE A 18 -1.33 -3.82 48.57
C PHE A 18 -0.95 -5.20 48.02
N LEU A 19 -1.81 -6.21 48.21
CA LEU A 19 -1.65 -7.58 47.71
C LEU A 19 -2.39 -7.81 46.38
N CYS A 20 -3.19 -6.85 45.93
CA CYS A 20 -3.65 -6.83 44.56
C CYS A 20 -2.40 -6.67 43.69
N PRO A 21 -2.06 -7.63 42.82
CA PRO A 21 -0.97 -7.41 41.88
C PRO A 21 -1.35 -6.15 41.12
N VAL A 22 -0.62 -5.06 41.38
CA VAL A 22 -0.43 -4.00 40.40
C VAL A 22 0.19 -4.72 39.22
N TYR A 23 -0.66 -5.30 38.37
CA TYR A 23 -0.32 -5.50 36.99
C TYR A 23 0.10 -4.10 36.56
N LEU A 24 1.42 -3.90 36.43
CA LEU A 24 1.93 -2.80 35.65
C LEU A 24 1.06 -2.82 34.40
N ALA A 25 0.30 -1.76 34.17
CA ALA A 25 -0.35 -1.55 32.89
C ALA A 25 0.81 -1.34 31.90
N ILE A 26 1.44 -2.45 31.53
CA ILE A 26 2.44 -2.50 30.48
C ILE A 26 1.60 -2.15 29.27
N ALA A 27 1.83 -0.97 28.70
CA ALA A 27 1.17 -0.53 27.48
C ALA A 27 1.53 -1.41 26.25
N GLY A 28 2.01 -2.63 26.47
CA GLY A 28 2.50 -3.55 25.46
C GLY A 28 3.46 -2.88 24.48
N THR A 29 3.24 -3.18 23.22
CA THR A 29 3.92 -2.61 22.05
C THR A 29 3.63 -1.13 21.82
N TYR A 30 2.59 -0.55 22.44
CA TYR A 30 2.14 0.82 22.17
C TYR A 30 3.22 1.88 22.38
N ARG A 31 3.99 1.81 23.47
CA ARG A 31 5.06 2.80 23.72
C ARG A 31 6.18 2.77 22.68
N ASN A 32 6.32 1.66 21.95
CA ASN A 32 7.28 1.50 20.88
C ASN A 32 6.69 1.88 19.50
N SER A 33 5.36 2.00 19.40
CA SER A 33 4.68 2.45 18.19
C SER A 33 4.91 3.94 17.92
N ALA A 34 4.61 4.37 16.70
CA ALA A 34 4.60 5.78 16.34
C ALA A 34 3.62 6.57 17.19
N HIS A 35 2.43 6.00 17.47
CA HIS A 35 1.38 6.71 18.20
C HIS A 35 1.70 6.86 19.70
N GLY A 36 2.24 5.82 20.34
CA GLY A 36 2.56 5.83 21.77
C GLY A 36 3.94 6.37 22.12
N ASN A 37 4.73 6.81 21.13
CA ASN A 37 6.06 7.37 21.36
C ASN A 37 6.00 8.69 22.15
N THR A 38 6.79 8.81 23.20
CA THR A 38 6.80 10.01 24.07
C THR A 38 7.42 11.25 23.43
N THR A 39 8.19 11.09 22.37
CA THR A 39 8.91 12.18 21.69
C THR A 39 8.13 12.71 20.49
N TYR A 40 7.59 11.82 19.66
CA TYR A 40 6.94 12.21 18.39
C TYR A 40 5.53 11.62 18.20
N GLY A 41 5.00 10.88 19.16
CA GLY A 41 3.67 10.29 19.06
C GLY A 41 2.52 11.27 19.14
N VAL A 42 1.30 10.72 19.29
CA VAL A 42 0.07 11.51 19.22
C VAL A 42 0.06 12.54 20.33
N ASN A 43 -0.28 13.77 19.96
CA ASN A 43 -0.33 14.91 20.86
C ASN A 43 -1.46 15.86 20.45
N ARG A 44 -2.64 15.68 21.05
CA ARG A 44 -3.72 16.65 21.00
C ARG A 44 -3.45 17.77 22.00
N THR A 45 -3.37 19.00 21.52
CA THR A 45 -3.07 20.18 22.35
C THR A 45 -4.02 20.29 23.54
N SER A 46 -5.32 20.05 23.34
CA SER A 46 -6.32 20.07 24.42
C SER A 46 -5.99 19.04 25.51
N ILE A 47 -5.66 17.81 25.13
CA ILE A 47 -5.30 16.72 26.06
C ILE A 47 -4.00 17.03 26.79
N SER A 48 -2.98 17.53 26.08
CA SER A 48 -1.71 17.92 26.69
C SER A 48 -1.83 19.06 27.70
N SER A 49 -2.74 20.02 27.45
CA SER A 49 -3.02 21.13 28.38
C SER A 49 -3.64 20.68 29.70
N MET A 50 -4.22 19.47 29.71
CA MET A 50 -4.79 18.82 30.89
C MET A 50 -3.77 17.93 31.63
N GLY A 51 -2.50 17.94 31.21
CA GLY A 51 -1.39 17.26 31.89
C GLY A 51 -1.06 15.86 31.35
N TYR A 52 -1.75 15.38 30.32
CA TYR A 52 -1.44 14.09 29.70
C TYR A 52 -0.25 14.21 28.75
N SER A 53 0.79 13.41 28.99
CA SER A 53 1.99 13.40 28.16
C SER A 53 1.70 12.97 26.72
N ARG A 54 2.51 13.44 25.76
CA ARG A 54 2.51 12.94 24.37
C ARG A 54 2.61 11.40 24.34
N GLY A 55 1.88 10.77 23.42
CA GLY A 55 1.83 9.32 23.29
C GLY A 55 1.02 8.61 24.37
N ASN A 56 0.34 9.33 25.26
CA ASN A 56 -0.64 8.75 26.18
C ASN A 56 -1.90 8.27 25.43
N CYS A 57 -2.51 7.17 25.86
CA CYS A 57 -3.72 6.61 25.25
C CYS A 57 -4.89 7.62 25.20
N THR A 58 -4.93 8.58 26.13
CA THR A 58 -5.96 9.63 26.22
C THR A 58 -5.94 10.59 25.01
N HIS A 59 -4.88 10.57 24.20
CA HIS A 59 -4.86 11.31 22.94
C HIS A 59 -5.77 10.66 21.88
N CYS A 60 -6.04 9.36 21.94
CA CYS A 60 -6.94 8.68 21.00
C CYS A 60 -8.24 8.23 21.67
N HIS A 61 -8.19 7.95 22.97
CA HIS A 61 -9.32 7.47 23.74
C HIS A 61 -9.82 8.52 24.72
N GLU A 62 -11.13 8.58 24.91
CA GLU A 62 -11.80 9.39 25.91
C GLU A 62 -12.10 8.51 27.14
N PRO A 63 -11.29 8.55 28.20
CA PRO A 63 -11.52 7.72 29.37
C PRO A 63 -12.85 8.10 30.03
N HIS A 64 -13.66 7.10 30.40
CA HIS A 64 -14.90 7.27 31.16
C HIS A 64 -14.70 7.90 32.56
N ALA A 65 -13.46 8.17 32.95
CA ALA A 65 -13.15 9.01 34.10
C ALA A 65 -12.98 10.44 33.59
N SER A 66 -13.95 11.27 33.92
CA SER A 66 -13.99 12.70 33.66
C SER A 66 -12.62 13.37 33.54
N ILE A 67 -12.29 13.86 32.34
CA ILE A 67 -11.12 14.72 32.21
C ILE A 67 -11.46 16.04 32.94
N ASN A 68 -10.73 16.35 34.01
CA ASN A 68 -11.00 17.47 34.91
C ASN A 68 -12.39 17.45 35.59
N GLY A 69 -13.00 16.29 35.84
CA GLY A 69 -14.27 16.21 36.58
C GLY A 69 -15.54 16.38 35.73
N SER A 70 -15.41 16.62 34.43
CA SER A 70 -16.50 16.53 33.45
C SER A 70 -16.36 15.28 32.56
N GLU A 71 -17.41 14.46 32.46
CA GLU A 71 -17.50 13.42 31.43
C GLU A 71 -18.10 14.07 30.17
N PRO A 72 -17.38 14.09 29.03
CA PRO A 72 -17.99 14.55 27.79
C PRO A 72 -19.15 13.63 27.42
N ALA A 73 -20.25 14.19 26.92
CA ALA A 73 -21.33 13.39 26.38
C ALA A 73 -20.77 12.48 25.26
N PRO A 74 -21.17 11.20 25.18
CA PRO A 74 -20.67 10.35 24.12
C PRO A 74 -20.99 10.95 22.75
N ALA A 75 -20.03 10.92 21.81
CA ALA A 75 -20.19 11.51 20.47
C ALA A 75 -21.44 10.98 19.74
N SER A 76 -21.81 9.72 19.98
CA SER A 76 -22.98 9.04 19.41
C SER A 76 -24.22 8.97 20.33
N GLY A 77 -24.21 9.66 21.49
CA GLY A 77 -25.29 9.60 22.48
C GLY A 77 -25.42 8.27 23.24
N SER A 78 -24.47 7.34 23.07
CA SER A 78 -24.39 6.04 23.75
C SER A 78 -22.92 5.71 24.09
N PRO A 79 -22.62 4.83 25.07
CA PRO A 79 -21.24 4.45 25.36
C PRO A 79 -20.51 4.00 24.09
N SER A 80 -19.42 4.68 23.72
CA SER A 80 -18.64 4.34 22.54
C SER A 80 -17.94 2.99 22.74
N ASN A 81 -18.16 2.02 21.84
CA ASN A 81 -17.56 0.67 21.88
C ASN A 81 -16.04 0.67 22.08
N PHE A 82 -15.36 1.70 21.56
CA PHE A 82 -13.90 1.85 21.62
C PHE A 82 -13.44 3.04 22.48
N ALA A 83 -14.38 3.73 23.13
CA ALA A 83 -14.13 4.97 23.87
C ALA A 83 -13.20 5.93 23.12
N LEU A 84 -13.44 6.18 21.82
CA LEU A 84 -12.63 7.09 21.01
C LEU A 84 -13.10 8.53 21.20
N PHE A 85 -12.21 9.51 21.00
CA PHE A 85 -12.59 10.93 21.09
C PHE A 85 -13.43 11.41 19.91
N TYR A 86 -13.51 10.62 18.85
CA TYR A 86 -14.28 10.86 17.64
C TYR A 86 -14.84 9.53 17.14
N ASP A 87 -15.84 9.58 16.26
CA ASP A 87 -16.45 8.37 15.72
C ASP A 87 -15.43 7.52 14.95
N ASN A 88 -15.53 6.20 15.12
CA ASN A 88 -14.55 5.27 14.59
C ASN A 88 -14.43 5.38 13.07
N TYR A 89 -15.57 5.35 12.36
CA TYR A 89 -15.64 5.54 10.92
C TYR A 89 -17.06 5.97 10.52
N ILE A 90 -17.18 7.07 9.79
CA ILE A 90 -18.47 7.62 9.32
C ILE A 90 -18.62 7.39 7.81
N SER A 91 -17.58 7.71 7.02
CA SER A 91 -17.60 7.62 5.55
C SER A 91 -16.20 7.62 4.95
N GLN A 92 -16.10 7.46 3.63
CA GLN A 92 -14.85 7.57 2.84
C GLN A 92 -14.00 8.80 3.19
N THR A 93 -14.60 9.89 3.67
CA THR A 93 -13.91 11.14 3.98
C THR A 93 -13.92 11.51 5.46
N ASP A 94 -14.46 10.66 6.33
CA ASP A 94 -14.65 11.01 7.75
C ASP A 94 -14.53 9.82 8.71
N GLY A 95 -13.69 10.01 9.73
CA GLY A 95 -13.40 9.04 10.79
C GLY A 95 -12.20 9.46 11.63
N ILE A 96 -12.01 8.79 12.76
CA ILE A 96 -10.97 9.09 13.78
C ILE A 96 -9.56 9.26 13.19
N CYS A 97 -9.18 8.45 12.19
CA CYS A 97 -7.86 8.52 11.58
C CYS A 97 -7.62 9.88 10.90
N TYR A 98 -8.62 10.38 10.17
CA TYR A 98 -8.52 11.66 9.45
C TYR A 98 -8.43 12.85 10.39
N GLN A 99 -8.97 12.75 11.60
CA GLN A 99 -8.88 13.82 12.60
C GLN A 99 -7.42 14.17 12.94
N CYS A 100 -6.50 13.20 12.89
CA CYS A 100 -5.07 13.44 13.12
C CYS A 100 -4.23 13.43 11.82
N HIS A 101 -4.66 12.71 10.79
CA HIS A 101 -3.91 12.52 9.55
C HIS A 101 -4.38 13.41 8.38
N THR A 102 -5.05 14.52 8.67
CA THR A 102 -5.29 15.60 7.71
C THR A 102 -4.25 16.72 7.87
N ASP A 103 -4.07 17.56 6.86
CA ASP A 103 -3.22 18.74 6.92
C ASP A 103 -3.91 19.86 7.74
N THR A 104 -4.94 20.49 7.15
CA THR A 104 -5.63 21.63 7.78
C THR A 104 -6.64 21.16 8.82
N GLY A 105 -6.54 21.71 10.04
CA GLY A 105 -7.46 21.37 11.13
C GLY A 105 -7.11 20.08 11.88
N SER A 106 -5.92 19.52 11.64
CA SER A 106 -5.42 18.35 12.36
C SER A 106 -5.45 18.54 13.87
N TYR A 107 -5.95 17.52 14.57
CA TYR A 107 -5.85 17.40 16.01
C TYR A 107 -4.42 17.08 16.48
N GLN A 108 -3.52 16.64 15.59
CA GLN A 108 -2.12 16.43 15.92
C GLN A 108 -1.38 17.76 16.02
N SER A 109 -0.83 18.04 17.19
CA SER A 109 0.01 19.22 17.42
C SER A 109 1.25 19.20 16.52
N GLY A 110 1.41 20.26 15.72
CA GLY A 110 2.46 20.37 14.71
C GLY A 110 2.11 19.77 13.35
N GLY A 111 0.91 19.18 13.20
CA GLY A 111 0.45 18.53 11.98
C GLY A 111 1.18 17.21 11.67
N LEU A 112 0.71 16.51 10.64
CA LEU A 112 1.38 15.39 10.01
C LEU A 112 1.41 15.63 8.50
N VAL A 113 2.46 15.14 7.86
CA VAL A 113 2.51 15.11 6.40
C VAL A 113 2.58 13.65 5.95
N ASN A 114 1.56 13.21 5.24
CA ASN A 114 1.43 11.86 4.69
C ASN A 114 1.68 11.92 3.16
N ARG A 115 2.94 11.75 2.78
CA ARG A 115 3.39 11.66 1.38
C ARG A 115 3.12 10.29 0.77
N SER A 116 3.09 10.21 -0.56
CA SER A 116 2.98 8.97 -1.34
C SER A 116 4.15 8.01 -1.14
N TYR A 117 4.00 6.76 -1.58
CA TYR A 117 5.09 5.81 -1.66
C TYR A 117 6.16 6.25 -2.67
N SER A 118 5.77 6.81 -3.83
CA SER A 118 6.70 7.43 -4.78
C SER A 118 7.60 8.49 -4.12
N PHE A 119 7.09 9.29 -3.19
CA PHE A 119 7.95 10.21 -2.41
C PHE A 119 8.78 9.46 -1.37
N ARG A 120 8.13 8.65 -0.52
CA ARG A 120 8.78 8.06 0.66
C ARG A 120 9.84 7.05 0.27
N ALA A 121 9.48 6.08 -0.56
CA ALA A 121 10.37 5.01 -0.99
C ALA A 121 11.12 5.36 -2.28
N GLY A 122 10.37 5.83 -3.29
CA GLY A 122 10.88 6.21 -4.60
C GLY A 122 11.77 7.45 -4.57
N GLY A 123 11.66 8.31 -3.55
CA GLY A 123 12.48 9.53 -3.45
C GLY A 123 12.07 10.65 -4.41
N TRP A 124 10.90 10.54 -5.05
CA TRP A 124 10.35 11.56 -5.92
C TRP A 124 10.02 12.83 -5.13
N THR A 125 10.53 13.98 -5.57
CA THR A 125 10.47 15.23 -4.77
C THR A 125 9.33 16.17 -5.14
N SER A 126 8.64 15.92 -6.27
CA SER A 126 7.54 16.78 -6.75
C SER A 126 6.15 16.27 -6.35
N ASP A 127 6.09 15.36 -5.38
CA ASP A 127 4.83 14.87 -4.83
C ASP A 127 4.05 16.02 -4.16
N THR A 128 2.80 16.20 -4.57
CA THR A 128 1.91 17.23 -4.05
C THR A 128 1.06 16.76 -2.88
N LEU A 129 0.96 15.44 -2.66
CA LEU A 129 0.16 14.87 -1.58
C LEU A 129 0.72 15.31 -0.23
N ASN A 130 -0.14 15.83 0.64
CA ASN A 130 0.25 16.23 2.00
C ASN A 130 -0.45 15.42 3.09
N ASP A 131 -1.61 14.83 2.82
CA ASP A 131 -2.37 14.14 3.86
C ASP A 131 -3.05 12.85 3.38
N ILE A 132 -3.51 12.03 4.33
CA ILE A 132 -4.06 10.71 4.01
C ILE A 132 -5.46 10.82 3.38
N LEU A 133 -6.23 11.86 3.73
CA LEU A 133 -7.55 12.09 3.17
C LEU A 133 -7.45 12.41 1.67
N GLU A 134 -6.47 13.23 1.28
CA GLU A 134 -6.16 13.54 -0.10
C GLU A 134 -5.81 12.27 -0.89
N ALA A 135 -4.97 11.40 -0.34
CA ALA A 135 -4.60 10.14 -0.98
C ALA A 135 -5.80 9.21 -1.22
N PHE A 136 -6.77 9.18 -0.31
CA PHE A 136 -8.00 8.40 -0.45
C PHE A 136 -9.07 9.06 -1.34
N SER A 137 -8.88 10.33 -1.73
CA SER A 137 -9.85 11.11 -2.51
C SER A 137 -9.69 10.96 -4.03
N PHE A 138 -8.67 10.25 -4.52
CA PHE A 138 -8.52 9.96 -5.95
C PHE A 138 -9.63 9.03 -6.45
N THR A 139 -10.56 9.57 -7.25
CA THR A 139 -11.72 8.82 -7.78
C THR A 139 -11.87 8.92 -9.30
N SER A 140 -11.38 9.98 -9.93
CA SER A 140 -11.32 10.13 -11.38
C SER A 140 -10.38 11.27 -11.79
N PRO A 141 -9.51 11.11 -12.80
CA PRO A 141 -9.16 9.87 -13.50
C PRO A 141 -8.25 8.96 -12.66
N GLY A 142 -7.85 9.37 -11.45
CA GLY A 142 -7.10 8.54 -10.53
C GLY A 142 -7.93 7.45 -9.85
N SER A 143 -7.32 6.73 -8.91
CA SER A 143 -8.01 5.72 -8.12
C SER A 143 -7.39 5.54 -6.74
N SER A 144 -8.20 5.08 -5.78
CA SER A 144 -7.79 4.78 -4.42
C SER A 144 -8.43 3.47 -3.94
N HIS A 145 -7.84 2.92 -2.88
CA HIS A 145 -8.51 1.90 -2.07
C HIS A 145 -9.69 2.54 -1.34
N ASN A 146 -10.90 2.37 -1.86
CA ASN A 146 -12.09 2.91 -1.22
C ASN A 146 -12.33 2.21 0.14
N LEU A 147 -12.43 3.01 1.21
CA LEU A 147 -12.57 2.55 2.58
C LEU A 147 -13.94 1.91 2.85
N ASP A 148 -15.01 2.33 2.17
CA ASP A 148 -16.32 1.67 2.26
C ASP A 148 -16.27 0.27 1.62
N ASP A 149 -15.58 0.13 0.49
CA ASP A 149 -15.34 -1.16 -0.16
C ASP A 149 -14.48 -2.07 0.73
N ILE A 150 -13.40 -1.54 1.33
CA ILE A 150 -12.54 -2.28 2.28
C ILE A 150 -13.36 -2.75 3.48
N LYS A 151 -14.12 -1.84 4.11
CA LYS A 151 -14.95 -2.16 5.28
C LYS A 151 -15.94 -3.29 4.96
N THR A 152 -16.59 -3.21 3.80
CA THR A 152 -17.52 -4.23 3.32
C THR A 152 -16.81 -5.56 3.10
N PHE A 153 -15.60 -5.54 2.52
CA PHE A 153 -14.85 -6.75 2.21
C PHE A 153 -14.33 -7.48 3.45
N ILE A 154 -13.79 -6.77 4.43
CA ILE A 154 -13.18 -7.37 5.63
C ILE A 154 -14.22 -7.80 6.67
N ALA A 155 -15.44 -7.27 6.63
CA ALA A 155 -16.47 -7.58 7.62
C ALA A 155 -16.71 -9.10 7.74
N GLY A 156 -16.47 -9.66 8.92
CA GLY A 156 -16.60 -11.09 9.19
C GLY A 156 -15.43 -11.96 8.73
N LYS A 157 -14.35 -11.36 8.18
CA LYS A 157 -13.09 -12.04 7.84
C LYS A 157 -12.02 -11.72 8.87
N TRP A 158 -11.10 -12.65 9.10
CA TRP A 158 -9.89 -12.42 9.93
C TRP A 158 -10.14 -11.69 11.25
N ASN A 159 -11.19 -12.09 11.98
CA ASN A 159 -11.63 -11.48 13.25
C ASN A 159 -12.06 -10.00 13.18
N TYR A 160 -12.16 -9.40 12.00
CA TYR A 160 -12.79 -8.10 11.79
C TYR A 160 -14.31 -8.21 11.90
N THR A 161 -14.90 -7.15 12.43
CA THR A 161 -16.33 -6.95 12.60
C THR A 161 -16.78 -5.72 11.83
N THR A 162 -18.09 -5.51 11.74
CA THR A 162 -18.68 -4.34 11.08
C THR A 162 -18.35 -3.02 11.78
N ASP A 163 -17.94 -3.09 13.05
CA ASP A 163 -17.62 -1.93 13.87
C ASP A 163 -16.16 -1.48 13.70
N ASP A 164 -15.30 -2.32 13.14
CA ASP A 164 -13.88 -2.01 12.94
C ASP A 164 -13.69 -0.94 11.86
N ASN A 165 -12.68 -0.09 12.07
CA ASN A 165 -12.33 0.95 11.10
C ASN A 165 -11.57 0.31 9.92
N PRO A 166 -11.90 0.65 8.66
CA PRO A 166 -11.27 0.04 7.48
C PRO A 166 -9.75 0.28 7.39
N CYS A 167 -9.21 1.36 7.96
CA CYS A 167 -7.76 1.55 8.06
C CYS A 167 -7.09 0.45 8.89
N LEU A 168 -7.81 -0.15 9.84
CA LEU A 168 -7.31 -1.27 10.65
C LEU A 168 -7.15 -2.56 9.84
N ALA A 169 -7.69 -2.65 8.63
CA ALA A 169 -7.41 -3.75 7.71
C ALA A 169 -5.91 -3.87 7.41
N CYS A 170 -5.23 -2.74 7.36
CA CYS A 170 -3.84 -2.64 6.91
C CYS A 170 -2.88 -2.17 8.00
N HIS A 171 -3.40 -1.60 9.10
CA HIS A 171 -2.59 -0.95 10.13
C HIS A 171 -3.04 -1.37 11.53
N ASN A 172 -2.09 -1.77 12.38
CA ASN A 172 -2.33 -1.78 13.82
C ASN A 172 -1.85 -0.44 14.43
N PRO A 173 -2.75 0.50 14.81
CA PRO A 173 -2.34 1.78 15.39
C PRO A 173 -1.64 1.63 16.75
N HIS A 174 -1.76 0.48 17.42
CA HIS A 174 -1.04 0.21 18.66
C HIS A 174 0.38 -0.35 18.45
N ALA A 175 0.76 -0.70 17.23
CA ALA A 175 2.08 -1.29 16.94
C ALA A 175 2.84 -0.57 15.81
N ALA A 176 2.11 -0.01 14.83
CA ALA A 176 2.65 0.65 13.65
C ALA A 176 3.76 1.66 14.02
N THR A 177 4.88 1.56 13.33
CA THR A 177 6.03 2.45 13.52
C THR A 177 6.09 3.46 12.38
N GLY A 178 6.67 4.63 12.64
CA GLY A 178 6.66 5.74 11.69
C GLY A 178 7.57 5.43 10.50
N ASP A 179 7.11 5.68 9.28
CA ASP A 179 7.79 5.26 8.06
C ASP A 179 7.93 6.42 7.05
N PRO A 180 8.90 7.33 7.24
CA PRO A 180 9.92 7.36 8.29
C PRO A 180 9.47 8.04 9.60
N ALA A 181 10.04 7.58 10.71
CA ALA A 181 9.66 8.07 12.04
C ALA A 181 10.10 9.52 12.26
N ASN A 182 9.17 10.38 12.71
CA ASN A 182 9.41 11.79 13.03
C ASN A 182 10.03 12.61 11.88
N GLN A 183 9.72 12.27 10.63
CA GLN A 183 10.29 12.93 9.45
C GLN A 183 9.20 13.23 8.41
N PRO A 184 8.33 14.23 8.66
CA PRO A 184 7.14 14.48 7.84
C PRO A 184 7.43 14.80 6.37
N ASN A 185 8.57 15.40 6.04
CA ASN A 185 8.93 15.78 4.65
C ASN A 185 10.26 15.16 4.20
N SER A 186 10.53 13.92 4.58
CA SER A 186 11.76 13.23 4.16
C SER A 186 11.47 11.87 3.56
N PRO A 187 12.19 11.47 2.51
CA PRO A 187 12.10 10.12 2.04
C PRO A 187 12.78 9.17 3.05
N LYS A 188 12.51 7.88 2.91
CA LYS A 188 13.10 6.82 3.71
C LYS A 188 14.61 6.77 3.49
N THR A 189 15.31 6.42 4.55
CA THR A 189 16.73 6.08 4.62
C THR A 189 16.88 4.76 5.39
N SER A 190 18.04 4.12 5.25
CA SER A 190 18.32 2.86 5.93
C SER A 190 18.25 2.95 7.45
N SER A 191 18.36 4.17 8.01
CA SER A 191 18.33 4.44 9.45
C SER A 191 17.00 4.92 10.00
N ASN A 192 16.03 5.29 9.15
CA ASN A 192 14.77 5.89 9.59
C ASN A 192 13.51 5.17 9.07
N ARG A 193 13.67 4.08 8.30
CA ARG A 193 12.56 3.26 7.81
C ARG A 193 11.78 2.68 8.98
N GLY A 194 10.45 2.68 8.85
CA GLY A 194 9.54 2.01 9.77
C GLY A 194 8.76 0.89 9.12
N TYR A 195 7.83 0.37 9.91
CA TYR A 195 6.93 -0.73 9.57
C TYR A 195 5.50 -0.26 9.91
N PRO A 196 4.81 0.34 8.93
CA PRO A 196 3.51 0.94 9.17
C PRO A 196 2.37 -0.07 9.05
N ILE A 197 2.61 -1.23 8.41
CA ILE A 197 1.56 -2.18 8.05
C ILE A 197 1.49 -3.37 8.99
N SER A 198 0.32 -3.99 9.06
CA SER A 198 0.03 -5.25 9.72
C SER A 198 -0.81 -6.11 8.78
N ARG A 199 -0.60 -7.43 8.75
CA ARG A 199 -1.33 -8.30 7.82
C ARG A 199 -2.81 -8.42 8.18
N PRO A 200 -3.74 -8.22 7.23
CA PRO A 200 -5.17 -8.44 7.47
C PRO A 200 -5.45 -9.85 7.99
N SER A 201 -4.81 -10.87 7.40
CA SER A 201 -5.04 -12.27 7.77
C SER A 201 -4.61 -12.64 9.19
N GLN A 202 -3.76 -11.82 9.81
CA GLN A 202 -3.22 -12.02 11.16
C GLN A 202 -3.91 -11.13 12.20
N HIS A 203 -4.98 -10.44 11.83
CA HIS A 203 -5.70 -9.56 12.74
C HIS A 203 -6.21 -10.30 13.98
N SER A 204 -5.93 -9.70 15.13
CA SER A 204 -6.27 -10.21 16.45
C SER A 204 -6.64 -9.06 17.37
N ARG A 205 -7.58 -9.33 18.28
CA ARG A 205 -7.97 -8.41 19.35
C ARG A 205 -6.93 -8.32 20.47
N ASP A 206 -5.95 -9.22 20.48
CA ASP A 206 -4.79 -9.10 21.35
C ASP A 206 -3.73 -8.23 20.65
N ASN A 207 -3.56 -7.00 21.13
CA ASN A 207 -2.59 -6.03 20.63
C ASN A 207 -1.13 -6.52 20.68
N ASN A 208 -0.83 -7.57 21.44
CA ASN A 208 0.50 -8.18 21.48
C ASN A 208 0.66 -9.32 20.47
N ALA A 209 -0.45 -9.88 19.97
CA ALA A 209 -0.46 -10.95 18.98
C ALA A 209 -0.54 -10.42 17.55
N TRP A 210 -1.21 -9.29 17.34
CA TRP A 210 -1.28 -8.62 16.04
C TRP A 210 -0.15 -7.58 15.92
N GLY A 211 1.01 -8.02 15.44
CA GLY A 211 2.19 -7.17 15.28
C GLY A 211 2.16 -6.28 14.03
N VAL A 212 3.28 -5.62 13.76
CA VAL A 212 3.56 -5.05 12.44
C VAL A 212 4.12 -6.14 11.53
N TRP A 213 4.07 -5.91 10.22
CA TRP A 213 4.62 -6.81 9.20
C TRP A 213 5.83 -6.16 8.54
N GLY A 214 6.89 -6.94 8.42
CA GLY A 214 8.15 -6.52 7.86
C GLY A 214 9.19 -6.14 8.89
N ASP A 215 8.94 -6.26 10.20
CA ASP A 215 9.96 -6.05 11.23
C ASP A 215 10.66 -7.37 11.62
N GLY A 216 10.01 -8.51 11.41
CA GLY A 216 10.50 -9.84 11.74
C GLY A 216 11.37 -10.52 10.68
N ALA A 217 11.88 -11.70 11.04
CA ALA A 217 12.50 -12.64 10.11
C ALA A 217 11.40 -13.41 9.34
N GLY A 218 11.58 -13.59 8.03
CA GLY A 218 10.56 -14.23 7.19
C GLY A 218 9.51 -13.25 6.64
N GLU A 219 9.75 -11.94 6.77
CA GLU A 219 8.79 -10.88 6.44
C GLU A 219 9.34 -9.86 5.44
N LYS A 220 10.50 -10.13 4.83
CA LYS A 220 11.12 -9.28 3.81
C LYS A 220 10.90 -9.85 2.41
N MET A 221 10.98 -9.00 1.38
CA MET A 221 10.93 -9.48 -0.01
C MET A 221 12.03 -10.51 -0.30
N SER A 222 13.21 -10.39 0.33
CA SER A 222 14.27 -11.39 0.23
C SER A 222 13.92 -12.74 0.87
N ASP A 223 13.04 -12.74 1.87
CA ASP A 223 12.52 -13.97 2.49
C ASP A 223 11.43 -14.61 1.63
N TYR A 224 10.65 -13.78 0.93
CA TYR A 224 9.64 -14.23 -0.04
C TYR A 224 10.26 -14.91 -1.25
N THR A 225 11.33 -14.33 -1.81
CA THR A 225 12.01 -14.88 -3.00
C THR A 225 13.43 -14.36 -3.16
N ALA A 226 14.33 -15.22 -3.62
CA ALA A 226 15.69 -14.83 -4.00
C ALA A 226 15.77 -14.08 -5.34
N ASN A 227 14.66 -14.05 -6.10
CA ASN A 227 14.61 -13.47 -7.44
C ASN A 227 14.10 -12.02 -7.46
N TYR A 228 13.83 -11.42 -6.30
CA TYR A 228 13.41 -10.04 -6.22
C TYR A 228 14.54 -9.09 -6.67
N GLN A 229 14.16 -7.99 -7.32
CA GLN A 229 15.07 -6.92 -7.72
C GLN A 229 14.40 -5.57 -7.46
N ALA A 230 14.97 -4.80 -6.54
CA ALA A 230 14.48 -3.46 -6.25
C ALA A 230 14.66 -2.54 -7.48
N PRO A 231 13.66 -1.68 -7.79
CA PRO A 231 13.80 -0.63 -8.78
C PRO A 231 14.81 0.44 -8.33
N TYR A 232 15.35 1.18 -9.28
CA TYR A 232 16.09 2.39 -8.97
C TYR A 232 15.22 3.40 -8.25
N ARG A 233 15.84 4.12 -7.31
CA ARG A 233 15.26 5.30 -6.71
C ARG A 233 15.28 6.47 -7.69
N PHE A 234 14.31 7.37 -7.60
CA PHE A 234 14.18 8.56 -8.46
C PHE A 234 15.52 9.29 -8.65
N ASN A 235 15.82 9.60 -9.92
CA ASN A 235 17.03 10.29 -10.37
C ASN A 235 18.34 9.57 -9.96
N SER A 236 18.33 8.24 -9.96
CA SER A 236 19.47 7.40 -9.65
C SER A 236 19.59 6.22 -10.61
N THR A 237 20.82 5.74 -10.78
CA THR A 237 21.14 4.46 -11.44
C THR A 237 22.07 3.60 -10.58
N SER A 238 22.26 3.97 -9.32
CA SER A 238 23.20 3.32 -8.38
C SER A 238 22.62 3.07 -6.99
N THR A 239 21.43 3.60 -6.72
CA THR A 239 20.71 3.43 -5.46
C THR A 239 19.28 3.02 -5.72
N TYR A 240 18.71 2.27 -4.78
CA TYR A 240 17.48 1.52 -4.97
C TYR A 240 16.43 1.88 -3.93
N GLU A 241 15.19 1.56 -4.27
CA GLU A 241 14.09 1.59 -3.31
C GLU A 241 14.23 0.50 -2.22
N PRO A 242 13.63 0.70 -1.03
CA PRO A 242 12.85 1.88 -0.63
C PRO A 242 13.70 2.99 0.02
N ASP A 243 14.96 2.74 0.36
CA ASP A 243 15.69 3.59 1.31
C ASP A 243 16.90 4.32 0.72
N GLY A 244 17.13 4.20 -0.60
CA GLY A 244 18.24 4.84 -1.30
C GLY A 244 19.60 4.21 -1.00
N SER A 245 19.63 3.01 -0.44
CA SER A 245 20.85 2.21 -0.29
C SER A 245 21.21 1.49 -1.60
N THR A 246 22.30 0.72 -1.57
CA THR A 246 22.72 -0.16 -2.68
C THR A 246 22.08 -1.56 -2.60
N THR A 247 21.18 -1.79 -1.64
CA THR A 247 20.49 -3.07 -1.44
C THR A 247 19.46 -3.30 -2.54
N GLN A 248 19.52 -4.47 -3.17
CA GLN A 248 18.71 -4.81 -4.36
C GLN A 248 17.80 -6.02 -4.14
N ASP A 249 18.14 -6.87 -3.19
CA ASP A 249 17.49 -8.17 -2.95
C ASP A 249 16.22 -8.06 -2.10
N GLY A 250 15.85 -6.85 -1.65
CA GLY A 250 14.64 -6.62 -0.88
C GLY A 250 14.76 -7.00 0.59
N SER A 251 15.97 -7.27 1.11
CA SER A 251 16.20 -7.47 2.54
C SER A 251 15.87 -6.23 3.39
N ASN A 252 15.75 -5.07 2.75
CA ASN A 252 15.33 -3.79 3.32
C ASN A 252 13.88 -3.40 2.97
N LEU A 253 13.10 -4.29 2.33
CA LEU A 253 11.71 -4.06 1.95
C LEU A 253 10.82 -5.12 2.59
N THR A 254 9.73 -4.70 3.22
CA THR A 254 8.68 -5.60 3.70
C THR A 254 8.15 -6.45 2.56
N ASP A 255 7.84 -7.71 2.83
CA ASP A 255 7.13 -8.59 1.88
C ASP A 255 5.72 -8.05 1.59
N MET A 256 5.65 -7.16 0.59
CA MET A 256 4.40 -6.54 0.15
C MET A 256 3.52 -7.54 -0.61
N VAL A 257 4.10 -8.60 -1.16
CA VAL A 257 3.34 -9.62 -1.88
C VAL A 257 2.45 -10.39 -0.91
N SER A 258 3.01 -10.94 0.16
CA SER A 258 2.21 -11.64 1.18
C SER A 258 1.18 -10.73 1.85
N PHE A 259 1.52 -9.45 2.05
CA PHE A 259 0.57 -8.47 2.58
C PHE A 259 -0.60 -8.22 1.62
N CYS A 260 -0.34 -7.89 0.36
CA CYS A 260 -1.40 -7.57 -0.61
C CYS A 260 -2.26 -8.79 -0.96
N THR A 261 -1.65 -9.99 -1.02
CA THR A 261 -2.35 -11.23 -1.41
C THR A 261 -3.25 -11.84 -0.33
N ASP A 262 -3.19 -11.33 0.91
CA ASP A 262 -4.22 -11.61 1.91
C ASP A 262 -5.62 -11.27 1.35
N CYS A 263 -5.74 -10.10 0.72
CA CYS A 263 -6.97 -9.65 0.07
C CYS A 263 -7.00 -10.02 -1.41
N HIS A 264 -5.96 -9.68 -2.18
CA HIS A 264 -5.92 -9.83 -3.63
C HIS A 264 -5.39 -11.21 -4.03
N ASN A 265 -6.30 -12.15 -4.21
CA ASN A 265 -5.94 -13.52 -4.60
C ASN A 265 -6.97 -14.12 -5.57
N THR A 266 -6.81 -15.39 -5.90
CA THR A 266 -7.66 -16.13 -6.85
C THR A 266 -9.06 -16.47 -6.33
N THR A 267 -9.28 -16.33 -5.02
CA THR A 267 -10.53 -16.78 -4.36
C THR A 267 -11.44 -15.63 -3.97
N ASN A 268 -10.87 -14.47 -3.66
CA ASN A 268 -11.62 -13.30 -3.25
C ASN A 268 -12.23 -12.60 -4.47
N THR A 269 -13.53 -12.31 -4.41
CA THR A 269 -14.18 -11.37 -5.32
C THR A 269 -14.28 -10.02 -4.62
N ILE A 270 -13.67 -8.99 -5.21
CA ILE A 270 -13.62 -7.64 -4.64
C ILE A 270 -14.26 -6.69 -5.62
N TYR A 271 -15.31 -5.98 -5.20
CA TYR A 271 -15.90 -4.90 -5.97
C TYR A 271 -15.15 -3.60 -5.67
N SER A 272 -14.88 -2.81 -6.70
CA SER A 272 -14.35 -1.45 -6.57
C SER A 272 -15.40 -0.46 -7.06
N THR A 273 -15.90 0.35 -6.14
CA THR A 273 -16.78 1.47 -6.41
C THR A 273 -16.08 2.50 -7.29
N THR A 274 -14.80 2.79 -7.02
CA THR A 274 -13.98 3.72 -7.81
C THR A 274 -13.86 3.30 -9.28
N LEU A 275 -13.75 2.00 -9.56
CA LEU A 275 -13.66 1.47 -10.93
C LEU A 275 -15.02 1.04 -11.51
N GLY A 276 -16.09 1.04 -10.71
CA GLY A 276 -17.42 0.60 -11.10
C GLY A 276 -17.51 -0.88 -11.50
N ARG A 277 -16.65 -1.75 -10.97
CA ARG A 277 -16.56 -3.16 -11.37
C ARG A 277 -15.84 -4.04 -10.34
N ASN A 278 -15.95 -5.35 -10.51
CA ASN A 278 -15.08 -6.29 -9.81
C ASN A 278 -13.62 -6.13 -10.28
N LEU A 279 -12.70 -6.19 -9.31
CA LEU A 279 -11.27 -6.27 -9.55
C LEU A 279 -10.91 -7.60 -10.19
N ARG A 280 -9.84 -7.58 -10.97
CA ARG A 280 -9.27 -8.81 -11.54
C ARG A 280 -8.56 -9.57 -10.42
N SER A 281 -8.74 -10.89 -10.39
CA SER A 281 -8.05 -11.76 -9.42
C SER A 281 -6.56 -11.77 -9.70
N ILE A 282 -5.76 -11.84 -8.64
CA ILE A 282 -4.30 -11.95 -8.73
C ILE A 282 -3.90 -13.38 -8.41
N ASP A 283 -3.06 -13.98 -9.25
CA ASP A 283 -2.46 -15.29 -9.00
C ASP A 283 -0.94 -15.13 -9.01
N TRP A 284 -0.40 -14.51 -7.97
CA TRP A 284 1.02 -14.14 -7.94
C TRP A 284 1.98 -15.33 -8.03
N ALA A 285 1.51 -16.53 -7.66
CA ALA A 285 2.27 -17.76 -7.86
C ALA A 285 2.44 -18.13 -9.34
N ASN A 286 1.56 -17.62 -10.21
CA ASN A 286 1.48 -17.95 -11.63
C ASN A 286 1.45 -16.70 -12.53
N GLU A 287 1.97 -15.55 -12.07
CA GLU A 287 2.17 -14.34 -12.88
C GLU A 287 3.65 -14.14 -13.21
N LYS A 288 3.97 -13.53 -14.36
CA LYS A 288 5.34 -13.34 -14.86
C LYS A 288 6.14 -12.34 -14.01
N HIS A 289 5.49 -11.31 -13.48
CA HIS A 289 6.09 -10.45 -12.46
C HIS A 289 6.05 -11.06 -11.05
N GLY A 290 5.36 -12.19 -10.90
CA GLY A 290 5.32 -13.02 -9.71
C GLY A 290 6.25 -14.23 -9.82
N LEU A 291 5.84 -15.37 -9.28
CA LEU A 291 6.67 -16.59 -9.21
C LEU A 291 6.60 -17.49 -10.46
N ALA A 292 5.86 -17.10 -11.50
CA ALA A 292 5.81 -17.92 -12.71
C ALA A 292 7.16 -17.94 -13.42
N ASP A 293 7.43 -19.04 -14.11
CA ASP A 293 8.57 -19.12 -15.01
C ASP A 293 8.47 -18.03 -16.07
N GLY A 294 9.52 -17.21 -16.17
CA GLY A 294 9.67 -16.32 -17.30
C GLY A 294 9.90 -17.11 -18.59
N THR A 295 9.58 -16.50 -19.72
CA THR A 295 9.57 -17.18 -21.03
C THR A 295 10.95 -17.15 -21.70
N THR A 296 11.00 -17.29 -23.03
CA THR A 296 12.22 -17.51 -23.82
C THR A 296 13.24 -16.36 -23.76
N ALA A 297 12.78 -15.12 -23.69
CA ALA A 297 13.63 -13.94 -23.51
C ALA A 297 12.85 -12.86 -22.75
N VAL A 298 13.55 -11.80 -22.34
CA VAL A 298 12.95 -10.57 -21.80
C VAL A 298 13.78 -9.37 -22.24
N SER A 299 13.10 -8.31 -22.67
CA SER A 299 13.71 -7.05 -23.06
C SER A 299 13.52 -5.97 -21.99
N THR A 300 14.45 -5.90 -21.06
CA THR A 300 14.36 -4.99 -19.89
C THR A 300 15.56 -4.05 -19.79
N ASP A 301 15.30 -2.91 -19.14
CA ASP A 301 16.28 -1.93 -18.72
C ASP A 301 16.91 -2.31 -17.38
N ASN A 302 17.97 -1.60 -17.03
CA ASN A 302 18.56 -1.72 -15.70
C ASN A 302 17.56 -1.23 -14.64
N PRO A 303 17.59 -1.81 -13.43
CA PRO A 303 18.56 -2.79 -12.93
C PRO A 303 18.21 -4.25 -13.26
N TYR A 304 17.06 -4.51 -13.89
CA TYR A 304 16.58 -5.85 -14.18
C TYR A 304 17.43 -6.57 -15.25
N GLY A 305 18.04 -5.81 -16.16
CA GLY A 305 19.00 -6.33 -17.13
C GLY A 305 18.35 -7.28 -18.13
N SER A 306 18.99 -8.42 -18.45
CA SER A 306 18.42 -9.46 -19.32
C SER A 306 18.03 -10.73 -18.56
N VAL A 307 17.88 -10.64 -17.23
CA VAL A 307 17.58 -11.82 -16.39
C VAL A 307 16.08 -12.06 -16.37
N ILE A 308 15.70 -13.28 -16.74
CA ILE A 308 14.31 -13.72 -16.80
C ILE A 308 13.86 -14.19 -15.41
N GLY A 309 12.58 -14.01 -15.09
CA GLY A 309 11.97 -14.49 -13.84
C GLY A 309 12.28 -13.63 -12.61
N LYS A 310 12.50 -12.32 -12.81
CA LYS A 310 12.58 -11.35 -11.72
C LYS A 310 11.19 -11.15 -11.12
N VAL A 311 11.13 -11.19 -9.80
CA VAL A 311 9.89 -10.98 -9.04
C VAL A 311 9.82 -9.52 -8.61
N LEU A 312 8.64 -8.91 -8.72
CA LEU A 312 8.37 -7.56 -8.24
C LEU A 312 7.62 -7.58 -6.91
N ALA A 313 7.74 -6.50 -6.15
CA ALA A 313 6.83 -6.19 -5.06
C ALA A 313 5.63 -5.42 -5.64
N CYS A 314 4.46 -5.52 -5.01
CA CYS A 314 3.28 -4.79 -5.45
C CYS A 314 3.51 -3.26 -5.47
N THR A 315 4.29 -2.76 -4.50
CA THR A 315 4.63 -1.34 -4.37
C THR A 315 5.68 -0.84 -5.37
N ASP A 316 6.30 -1.73 -6.15
CA ASP A 316 7.17 -1.30 -7.25
C ASP A 316 6.38 -0.57 -8.34
N CYS A 317 5.09 -0.88 -8.46
CA CYS A 317 4.19 -0.29 -9.46
C CYS A 317 2.98 0.45 -8.86
N HIS A 318 2.55 0.12 -7.63
CA HIS A 318 1.32 0.65 -7.05
C HIS A 318 1.55 1.51 -5.80
N GLU A 319 0.80 2.60 -5.70
CA GLU A 319 0.60 3.35 -4.47
C GLU A 319 -0.31 2.56 -3.51
N PRO A 320 0.00 2.48 -2.21
CA PRO A 320 -0.77 1.68 -1.26
C PRO A 320 -2.13 2.29 -0.88
N HIS A 321 -2.31 3.62 -1.02
CA HIS A 321 -3.54 4.31 -0.63
C HIS A 321 -4.34 4.79 -1.84
N GLY A 322 -3.72 5.64 -2.66
CA GLY A 322 -4.31 6.12 -3.91
C GLY A 322 -3.30 6.86 -4.77
N SER A 323 -3.64 7.01 -6.04
CA SER A 323 -2.79 7.61 -7.06
C SER A 323 -3.61 8.48 -8.02
N PRO A 324 -3.01 9.54 -8.59
CA PRO A 324 -3.60 10.25 -9.74
C PRO A 324 -3.79 9.37 -10.98
N ASN A 325 -3.18 8.19 -11.04
CA ASN A 325 -3.38 7.22 -12.11
C ASN A 325 -4.40 6.12 -11.72
N GLN A 326 -5.01 5.52 -12.73
CA GLN A 326 -5.87 4.35 -12.59
C GLN A 326 -5.15 3.15 -11.97
N VAL A 327 -5.93 2.27 -11.33
CA VAL A 327 -5.48 1.06 -10.61
C VAL A 327 -4.29 1.30 -9.68
N LEU A 328 -4.29 2.45 -9.01
CA LEU A 328 -3.28 2.91 -8.05
C LEU A 328 -1.86 2.98 -8.63
N LEU A 329 -1.66 3.09 -9.95
CA LEU A 329 -0.32 3.06 -10.53
C LEU A 329 0.52 4.27 -10.12
N ARG A 330 1.77 4.05 -9.71
CA ARG A 330 2.67 5.12 -9.28
C ARG A 330 2.95 6.11 -10.43
N PRO A 331 3.10 7.41 -10.15
CA PRO A 331 3.52 8.40 -11.13
C PRO A 331 5.03 8.37 -11.43
N GLU A 332 5.81 7.65 -10.63
CA GLU A 332 7.26 7.47 -10.74
C GLU A 332 7.61 6.01 -10.44
N VAL A 333 8.42 5.40 -11.31
CA VAL A 333 8.88 4.02 -11.20
C VAL A 333 10.29 3.90 -11.78
N ASN A 334 11.14 3.13 -11.10
CA ASN A 334 12.49 2.76 -11.56
C ASN A 334 13.37 3.96 -11.94
N GLY A 335 13.35 5.01 -11.11
CA GLY A 335 14.31 6.09 -11.22
C GLY A 335 13.85 7.32 -12.02
N ASP A 336 12.63 7.30 -12.57
CA ASP A 336 12.09 8.45 -13.31
C ASP A 336 10.55 8.44 -13.33
N ILE A 337 9.98 9.60 -13.61
CA ILE A 337 8.54 9.78 -13.76
C ILE A 337 8.02 9.05 -15.00
N LEU A 338 6.74 8.67 -14.98
CA LEU A 338 6.07 8.16 -16.18
C LEU A 338 6.06 9.25 -17.28
N THR A 339 6.14 8.82 -18.54
CA THR A 339 6.14 9.74 -19.69
C THR A 339 4.77 10.39 -19.95
N GLY A 340 3.73 9.92 -19.27
CA GLY A 340 2.38 10.48 -19.28
C GLY A 340 1.52 9.90 -18.16
N ASN A 341 0.28 10.38 -18.06
CA ASN A 341 -0.68 9.90 -17.06
C ASN A 341 -1.46 8.69 -17.57
N ILE A 342 -1.87 7.82 -16.65
CA ILE A 342 -2.69 6.63 -16.94
C ILE A 342 -4.09 6.90 -16.41
N THR A 343 -4.92 7.49 -17.27
CA THR A 343 -6.26 7.98 -16.96
C THR A 343 -7.34 6.95 -17.22
N THR A 344 -7.04 5.95 -18.05
CA THR A 344 -8.01 4.93 -18.47
C THR A 344 -7.37 3.53 -18.49
N ILE A 345 -8.01 2.59 -17.80
CA ILE A 345 -7.73 1.14 -17.92
C ILE A 345 -9.00 0.44 -18.35
N THR A 346 -8.96 -0.26 -19.47
CA THR A 346 -10.15 -0.84 -20.11
C THR A 346 -10.67 -2.00 -19.26
N SER A 347 -11.96 -1.93 -18.93
CA SER A 347 -12.61 -2.78 -17.93
C SER A 347 -13.04 -4.16 -18.43
N SER A 348 -13.20 -4.31 -19.74
CA SER A 348 -13.59 -5.57 -20.38
C SER A 348 -12.36 -6.32 -20.89
N ASP A 349 -12.38 -7.65 -20.81
CA ASP A 349 -11.51 -8.50 -21.63
C ASP A 349 -11.77 -8.12 -23.08
N CYS A 350 -10.82 -7.41 -23.67
CA CYS A 350 -11.02 -6.90 -25.00
C CYS A 350 -11.20 -8.09 -25.95
N THR A 351 -12.26 -8.07 -26.75
CA THR A 351 -12.45 -9.10 -27.76
C THR A 351 -11.65 -8.73 -28.98
N ALA A 352 -10.80 -9.65 -29.43
CA ALA A 352 -10.16 -9.49 -30.72
C ALA A 352 -11.24 -9.38 -31.82
N PRO A 353 -11.05 -8.49 -32.81
CA PRO A 353 -9.86 -7.66 -33.00
C PRO A 353 -9.99 -6.34 -32.23
N TYR A 354 -8.89 -5.93 -31.59
CA TYR A 354 -8.87 -4.81 -30.65
C TYR A 354 -9.11 -3.48 -31.36
N SER A 355 -10.19 -2.78 -31.01
CA SER A 355 -10.53 -1.44 -31.55
C SER A 355 -10.06 -0.30 -30.65
N ASP A 356 -9.65 -0.60 -29.43
CA ASP A 356 -9.12 0.37 -28.46
C ASP A 356 -7.63 0.57 -28.71
N ASN A 357 -7.23 1.85 -28.81
CA ASN A 357 -5.89 2.30 -29.12
C ASN A 357 -5.19 2.99 -27.95
N ASN A 358 -5.76 2.91 -26.74
CA ASN A 358 -5.17 3.46 -25.53
C ASN A 358 -3.81 2.80 -25.24
N LYS A 359 -2.75 3.60 -25.13
CA LYS A 359 -1.38 3.14 -24.83
C LYS A 359 -0.84 3.63 -23.50
N GLU A 360 -1.69 4.17 -22.65
CA GLU A 360 -1.25 4.85 -21.44
C GLU A 360 -0.49 3.90 -20.50
N ILE A 361 -0.93 2.64 -20.38
CA ILE A 361 -0.20 1.66 -19.56
C ILE A 361 1.24 1.41 -20.04
N GLY A 362 1.51 1.65 -21.34
CA GLY A 362 2.87 1.62 -21.88
C GLY A 362 3.80 2.65 -21.24
N TYR A 363 3.29 3.75 -20.68
CA TYR A 363 4.09 4.73 -19.93
C TYR A 363 4.71 4.11 -18.67
N LEU A 364 4.00 3.20 -18.00
CA LEU A 364 4.54 2.41 -16.89
C LEU A 364 5.55 1.38 -17.41
N CYS A 365 5.18 0.61 -18.43
CA CYS A 365 6.01 -0.49 -18.94
C CYS A 365 7.38 0.01 -19.40
N GLN A 366 7.45 1.18 -20.05
CA GLN A 366 8.70 1.85 -20.47
C GLN A 366 9.67 2.19 -19.35
N ARG A 367 9.24 2.11 -18.08
CA ARG A 367 10.15 2.34 -16.94
C ARG A 367 11.07 1.16 -16.70
N CYS A 368 10.69 -0.04 -17.12
CA CYS A 368 11.44 -1.27 -16.87
C CYS A 368 11.70 -2.07 -18.15
N HIS A 369 10.85 -1.97 -19.16
CA HIS A 369 10.96 -2.68 -20.42
C HIS A 369 11.40 -1.77 -21.55
N LYS A 370 12.25 -2.32 -22.42
CA LYS A 370 12.73 -1.63 -23.62
C LYS A 370 11.63 -1.54 -24.64
N ASP A 371 11.35 -0.32 -25.08
CA ASP A 371 10.48 -0.08 -26.22
C ASP A 371 11.27 -0.06 -27.53
N ASP A 372 10.58 0.22 -28.65
CA ASP A 372 11.22 0.20 -29.96
C ASP A 372 12.31 1.26 -30.13
N TYR A 373 12.19 2.40 -29.45
CA TYR A 373 13.17 3.49 -29.51
C TYR A 373 14.47 3.06 -28.81
N ASP A 374 14.39 2.25 -27.76
CA ASP A 374 15.56 1.70 -27.06
C ASP A 374 16.34 0.70 -27.94
N PHE A 375 15.65 -0.03 -28.81
CA PHE A 375 16.29 -0.90 -29.80
C PHE A 375 16.87 -0.12 -30.99
N ASN A 376 16.20 0.94 -31.42
CA ASN A 376 16.60 1.74 -32.56
C ASN A 376 16.00 3.15 -32.45
N THR A 377 16.86 4.16 -32.29
CA THR A 377 16.46 5.56 -32.09
C THR A 377 15.73 6.19 -33.29
N SER A 378 15.71 5.52 -34.45
CA SER A 378 14.85 5.92 -35.58
C SER A 378 13.39 5.47 -35.43
N CYS A 379 13.06 4.65 -34.43
CA CYS A 379 11.72 4.13 -34.17
C CYS A 379 10.88 5.06 -33.27
N GLN A 380 9.58 4.78 -33.16
CA GLN A 380 8.68 5.52 -32.28
C GLN A 380 8.71 4.98 -30.85
N LYS A 381 8.68 5.88 -29.87
CA LYS A 381 8.43 5.52 -28.47
C LYS A 381 7.01 4.94 -28.30
N ASN A 382 6.84 4.04 -27.33
CA ASN A 382 5.58 3.42 -26.93
C ASN A 382 4.88 2.69 -28.11
N ARG A 383 5.67 1.94 -28.88
CA ARG A 383 5.26 1.25 -30.11
C ARG A 383 5.32 -0.28 -30.01
N TRP A 384 6.30 -0.81 -29.28
CA TRP A 384 6.45 -2.22 -28.90
C TRP A 384 6.47 -3.24 -30.07
N TYR A 385 6.79 -2.82 -31.29
CA TYR A 385 6.95 -3.71 -32.45
C TYR A 385 8.06 -4.74 -32.25
N TYR A 386 9.23 -4.36 -31.73
CA TYR A 386 10.36 -5.29 -31.58
C TYR A 386 10.04 -6.40 -30.59
N VAL A 387 9.42 -6.07 -29.47
CA VAL A 387 9.05 -7.06 -28.45
C VAL A 387 7.96 -8.00 -28.97
N HIS A 388 6.96 -7.51 -29.72
CA HIS A 388 5.81 -8.32 -30.12
C HIS A 388 5.90 -9.00 -31.50
N HIS A 389 6.70 -8.46 -32.43
CA HIS A 389 6.75 -8.91 -33.82
C HIS A 389 8.14 -9.30 -34.30
N SER A 390 9.20 -8.77 -33.69
CA SER A 390 10.55 -9.07 -34.14
C SER A 390 11.09 -10.32 -33.47
N SER A 391 11.67 -11.23 -34.27
CA SER A 391 12.47 -12.32 -33.75
C SER A 391 13.78 -11.85 -33.08
N THR A 392 14.18 -10.60 -33.33
CA THR A 392 15.42 -10.02 -32.78
C THR A 392 15.36 -9.85 -31.26
N SER A 393 14.19 -9.58 -30.68
CA SER A 393 14.04 -9.46 -29.22
C SER A 393 14.02 -10.84 -28.54
N GLY A 394 13.60 -11.89 -29.24
CA GLY A 394 13.35 -13.21 -28.67
C GLY A 394 12.17 -13.25 -27.67
N ASP A 395 11.48 -12.11 -27.47
CA ASP A 395 10.44 -11.87 -26.46
C ASP A 395 8.98 -11.83 -26.99
N PRO A 396 8.63 -12.30 -28.21
CA PRO A 396 7.24 -12.24 -28.62
C PRO A 396 6.40 -13.26 -27.81
N PRO A 397 5.28 -12.81 -27.19
CA PRO A 397 4.45 -13.70 -26.37
C PRO A 397 3.74 -14.79 -27.19
N TYR A 398 3.62 -14.57 -28.51
CA TYR A 398 2.97 -15.45 -29.48
C TYR A 398 3.83 -15.63 -30.73
N SER A 399 3.51 -16.63 -31.55
CA SER A 399 4.15 -16.80 -32.87
C SER A 399 3.77 -15.66 -33.81
N ALA A 400 4.75 -15.06 -34.49
CA ALA A 400 4.56 -13.91 -35.39
C ALA A 400 3.50 -14.10 -36.51
N TRP A 401 3.10 -15.34 -36.82
CA TRP A 401 2.11 -15.66 -37.85
C TRP A 401 0.64 -15.47 -37.43
N ARG A 402 0.36 -15.09 -36.17
CA ARG A 402 -1.01 -14.91 -35.63
C ARG A 402 -1.54 -13.49 -35.71
N CYS A 403 -1.16 -12.74 -36.74
CA CYS A 403 -1.56 -11.33 -36.92
C CYS A 403 -3.08 -11.09 -36.81
N TRP A 404 -3.89 -12.02 -37.29
CA TRP A 404 -5.36 -11.91 -37.27
C TRP A 404 -5.96 -11.99 -35.86
N SER A 405 -5.25 -12.63 -34.91
CA SER A 405 -5.66 -12.69 -33.50
C SER A 405 -5.55 -11.33 -32.81
N CYS A 406 -4.76 -10.41 -33.39
CA CYS A 406 -4.52 -9.07 -32.85
C CYS A 406 -5.01 -7.94 -33.78
N HIS A 407 -5.18 -8.18 -35.09
CA HIS A 407 -5.47 -7.16 -36.10
C HIS A 407 -6.59 -7.59 -37.08
N TYR A 408 -7.57 -6.70 -37.30
CA TYR A 408 -8.73 -6.92 -38.19
C TYR A 408 -8.37 -7.34 -39.63
N SER A 409 -7.21 -6.95 -40.16
CA SER A 409 -6.82 -7.14 -41.57
C SER A 409 -5.72 -8.18 -41.80
N GLY A 410 -5.32 -8.93 -40.76
CA GLY A 410 -4.24 -9.93 -40.88
C GLY A 410 -2.84 -9.35 -41.16
N GLY A 411 -2.70 -8.02 -41.25
CA GLY A 411 -1.43 -7.31 -41.34
C GLY A 411 -1.07 -6.69 -39.99
N GLY A 412 0.04 -7.11 -39.39
CA GLY A 412 0.69 -6.35 -38.32
C GLY A 412 1.42 -5.13 -38.88
N PRO A 413 1.99 -4.26 -38.02
CA PRO A 413 2.85 -3.19 -38.49
C PRO A 413 4.00 -3.76 -39.32
N PRO A 414 4.32 -3.22 -40.50
CA PRO A 414 5.48 -3.67 -41.27
C PRO A 414 6.82 -3.26 -40.63
N SER A 415 6.80 -2.31 -39.69
CA SER A 415 7.99 -1.82 -38.99
C SER A 415 7.64 -1.04 -37.71
N CYS A 416 8.66 -0.76 -36.90
CA CYS A 416 8.59 0.11 -35.72
C CYS A 416 8.21 1.58 -36.00
N ASN A 417 8.17 1.98 -37.29
CA ASN A 417 7.82 3.33 -37.74
C ASN A 417 6.50 3.40 -38.49
N ALA A 418 5.85 2.25 -38.71
CA ALA A 418 4.61 2.21 -39.45
C ALA A 418 3.50 2.94 -38.69
N SER A 419 2.78 3.82 -39.38
CA SER A 419 1.63 4.56 -38.85
C SER A 419 0.39 3.67 -38.75
N VAL A 420 0.47 2.59 -37.98
CA VAL A 420 -0.66 1.68 -37.70
C VAL A 420 -1.15 1.92 -36.27
N THR A 421 -2.42 1.76 -36.00
CA THR A 421 -2.93 1.88 -34.63
C THR A 421 -2.33 0.76 -33.76
N ALA A 422 -1.77 1.09 -32.60
CA ALA A 422 -1.33 0.04 -31.68
C ALA A 422 -2.52 -0.47 -30.86
N ASN A 423 -2.48 -1.74 -30.51
CA ASN A 423 -3.50 -2.35 -29.66
C ASN A 423 -3.32 -1.85 -28.24
N ASN A 424 -4.42 -1.68 -27.53
CA ASN A 424 -4.37 -1.34 -26.11
C ASN A 424 -3.70 -2.47 -25.30
N CYS A 425 -2.64 -2.13 -24.57
CA CYS A 425 -1.83 -3.14 -23.88
C CYS A 425 -2.60 -3.80 -22.72
N ASN A 426 -3.54 -3.10 -22.06
CA ASN A 426 -4.32 -3.68 -20.95
C ASN A 426 -5.37 -4.70 -21.42
N CYS A 427 -5.51 -4.91 -22.73
CA CYS A 427 -6.27 -6.02 -23.30
C CYS A 427 -5.57 -7.37 -23.15
N CYS A 428 -4.24 -7.36 -22.97
CA CYS A 428 -3.42 -8.57 -22.86
C CYS A 428 -2.54 -8.57 -21.60
N HIS A 429 -2.21 -7.40 -21.05
CA HIS A 429 -1.30 -7.25 -19.91
C HIS A 429 -2.08 -6.74 -18.69
N TYR A 430 -2.57 -7.69 -17.90
CA TYR A 430 -3.28 -7.45 -16.64
C TYR A 430 -3.16 -8.66 -15.72
N HIS A 431 -3.36 -8.51 -14.41
CA HIS A 431 -3.31 -9.64 -13.46
C HIS A 431 -4.24 -10.78 -13.86
N GLY A 432 -3.71 -12.00 -13.88
CA GLY A 432 -4.42 -13.21 -14.35
C GLY A 432 -4.51 -13.38 -15.88
N SER A 433 -3.99 -12.45 -16.68
CA SER A 433 -4.02 -12.55 -18.15
C SER A 433 -3.18 -13.70 -18.70
N SER A 434 -3.63 -14.26 -19.82
CA SER A 434 -2.87 -15.24 -20.60
C SER A 434 -3.20 -15.13 -22.09
N ALA A 435 -2.23 -15.45 -22.94
CA ALA A 435 -2.38 -15.58 -24.37
C ALA A 435 -1.70 -16.87 -24.84
N ASP A 436 -2.38 -17.66 -25.68
CA ASP A 436 -1.86 -18.92 -26.22
C ASP A 436 -1.34 -19.92 -25.17
N GLY A 437 -2.04 -19.99 -24.02
CA GLY A 437 -1.66 -20.85 -22.89
C GLY A 437 -0.43 -20.37 -22.11
N ARG A 438 0.03 -19.14 -22.36
CA ARG A 438 1.16 -18.50 -21.66
C ARG A 438 0.67 -17.29 -20.89
N LYS A 439 1.25 -17.06 -19.72
CA LYS A 439 0.98 -15.86 -18.93
C LYS A 439 1.56 -14.63 -19.62
N THR A 440 0.82 -13.53 -19.58
CA THR A 440 1.17 -12.27 -20.25
C THR A 440 1.44 -11.13 -19.28
N PHE A 441 1.19 -11.34 -17.99
CA PHE A 441 1.52 -10.43 -16.90
C PHE A 441 2.10 -11.23 -15.74
#